data_AF-A0A7S1E937-F1
#
_entry.id   AF-A0A7S1E937-F1
#
_cell.length_a   1.000
_cell.length_b   1.000
_cell.length_c   1.000
_cell.angle_alpha   90.00
_cell.angle_beta   90.00
_cell.angle_gamma   90.00
#
_symmetry.space_group_name_H-M   'P 1'
#
loop_
_entity.id
_entity.type
_entity.pdbx_description
1 polymer ?
#
loop_
_entity_poly.entity_id
_entity_poly.type
_entity_poly.pdbx_seq_one_letter_code
_entity_poly.pdbx_strand_id
1 'polypeptide(L)'
;GNVRAGGLMMAVEEVEYVKVFGRLGEKLLFGDSSAGACCHSGCDNCEWRYSFDILQSARPKWIPTYREMKFEDGREHITKWSGIFGEEGEAITKEDFAEKLSELKFDMPLGPSGFMTAKQAELSQEAVEAVFNKLSRGKDSVTDRQFGMRLKKMVPPGMDNTGLMWTDFVCAMQEEGDEAEEEEEEGGAPRT
;
A
#
# COMPACT_ATOMS: atom_id res chain seq x y z
N GLY A 1 -15.70 35.23 20.32
CA GLY A 1 -15.55 33.77 20.50
C GLY A 1 -15.47 33.16 19.13
N ASN A 2 -14.34 32.53 18.79
CA ASN A 2 -14.20 31.79 17.55
C ASN A 2 -13.60 30.43 17.92
N VAL A 3 -14.48 29.47 18.17
CA VAL A 3 -14.10 28.09 18.47
C VAL A 3 -13.75 27.47 17.12
N ARG A 4 -12.45 27.41 16.79
CA ARG A 4 -11.98 26.48 15.77
C ARG A 4 -12.25 25.09 16.34
N ALA A 5 -13.28 24.42 15.82
CA ALA A 5 -13.46 22.99 15.96
C ALA A 5 -12.37 22.30 15.12
N GLY A 6 -11.12 22.44 15.53
CA GLY A 6 -10.07 21.52 15.14
C GLY A 6 -10.27 20.29 16.03
N GLY A 7 -11.00 19.31 15.52
CA GLY A 7 -11.00 17.99 16.13
C GLY A 7 -9.55 17.55 16.26
N LEU A 8 -9.12 17.26 17.48
CA LEU A 8 -7.87 16.54 17.72
C LEU A 8 -8.01 15.20 16.98
N MET A 9 -7.45 15.10 15.77
CA MET A 9 -7.13 13.79 15.21
C MET A 9 -6.10 13.20 16.19
N MET A 10 -6.51 12.23 16.99
CA MET A 10 -5.56 11.48 17.80
C MET A 10 -4.57 10.84 16.84
N ALA A 11 -3.28 11.06 17.05
CA ALA A 11 -2.25 10.42 16.26
C ALA A 11 -2.41 8.90 16.39
N VAL A 12 -2.61 8.21 15.27
CA VAL A 12 -2.73 6.75 15.23
C VAL A 12 -1.38 6.15 15.63
N GLU A 13 -1.39 5.23 16.59
CA GLU A 13 -0.17 4.56 17.03
C GLU A 13 0.39 3.67 15.91
N GLU A 14 1.71 3.60 15.78
CA GLU A 14 2.38 2.80 14.74
C GLU A 14 1.94 1.33 14.73
N VAL A 15 1.66 0.76 15.91
CA VAL A 15 1.17 -0.62 16.06
C VAL A 15 -0.14 -0.87 15.32
N GLU A 16 -0.98 0.15 15.16
CA GLU A 16 -2.24 0.03 14.42
C GLU A 16 -2.00 -0.02 12.91
N TYR A 17 -1.00 0.70 12.41
CA TYR A 17 -0.56 0.62 11.01
C TYR A 17 0.03 -0.75 10.65
N VAL A 18 0.61 -1.47 11.61
CA VAL A 18 1.08 -2.87 11.41
C VAL A 18 -0.07 -3.76 10.93
N LYS A 19 -1.27 -3.55 11.49
CA LYS A 19 -2.45 -4.38 11.20
C LYS A 19 -2.97 -4.17 9.78
N VAL A 20 -2.87 -2.94 9.28
CA VAL A 20 -3.22 -2.59 7.89
C VAL A 20 -2.14 -3.09 6.94
N PHE A 21 -0.88 -2.78 7.21
CA PHE A 21 0.24 -3.21 6.36
C PHE A 21 0.32 -4.73 6.25
N GLY A 22 0.13 -5.48 7.33
CA GLY A 22 0.13 -6.94 7.31
C GLY A 22 -1.00 -7.57 6.47
N ARG A 23 -2.03 -6.80 6.12
CA ARG A 23 -3.12 -7.22 5.23
C ARG A 23 -2.88 -6.83 3.79
N LEU A 24 -2.36 -5.63 3.53
CA LEU A 24 -2.08 -5.16 2.18
C LEU A 24 -0.78 -5.72 1.61
N GLY A 25 0.19 -5.99 2.48
CA GLY A 25 1.55 -6.30 2.10
C GLY A 25 1.75 -7.74 1.67
N GLU A 26 2.87 -7.95 0.98
CA GLU A 26 3.24 -9.20 0.36
C GLU A 26 4.66 -9.62 0.69
N LYS A 27 4.90 -10.93 0.61
CA LYS A 27 6.21 -11.52 0.92
C LYS A 27 7.15 -11.59 -0.28
N LEU A 28 6.63 -11.62 -1.50
CA LEU A 28 7.43 -11.73 -2.72
C LEU A 28 7.66 -10.32 -3.27
N LEU A 29 8.92 -9.98 -3.52
CA LEU A 29 9.29 -8.71 -4.15
C LEU A 29 9.32 -8.90 -5.67
N PHE A 30 8.80 -7.94 -6.40
CA PHE A 30 8.77 -7.91 -7.86
C PHE A 30 9.28 -6.55 -8.34
N GLY A 31 10.56 -6.29 -8.10
CA GLY A 31 11.19 -5.00 -8.39
C GLY A 31 11.60 -4.79 -9.84
N ASP A 32 11.60 -5.85 -10.66
CA ASP A 32 11.99 -5.79 -12.07
C ASP A 32 11.10 -6.73 -12.89
N SER A 33 10.39 -6.16 -13.87
CA SER A 33 9.47 -6.90 -14.75
C SER A 33 10.20 -7.91 -15.65
N SER A 34 11.50 -7.74 -15.89
CA SER A 34 12.33 -8.66 -16.69
C SER A 34 12.81 -9.88 -15.89
N ALA A 35 12.89 -9.78 -14.56
CA ALA A 35 13.41 -10.84 -13.70
C ALA A 35 12.32 -11.62 -12.94
N GLY A 36 11.10 -11.05 -12.85
CA GLY A 36 9.97 -11.62 -12.11
C GLY A 36 10.16 -11.56 -10.60
N ALA A 37 9.70 -12.59 -9.86
CA ALA A 37 9.88 -12.63 -8.41
C ALA A 37 11.37 -12.47 -8.09
N CYS A 38 11.76 -11.36 -7.44
CA CYS A 38 13.16 -10.99 -7.17
C CYS A 38 13.81 -12.14 -6.39
N CYS A 39 14.45 -13.01 -7.15
CA CYS A 39 15.28 -14.08 -6.68
C CYS A 39 16.68 -13.49 -6.51
N HIS A 40 17.30 -13.82 -5.38
CA HIS A 40 18.67 -13.43 -5.06
C HIS A 40 19.55 -13.42 -6.32
N SER A 41 20.30 -12.34 -6.55
CA SER A 41 21.22 -12.15 -7.70
C SER A 41 20.62 -12.24 -9.11
N GLY A 42 19.31 -12.43 -9.29
CA GLY A 42 18.65 -12.58 -10.60
C GLY A 42 18.17 -11.26 -11.23
N CYS A 43 18.21 -10.15 -10.50
CA CYS A 43 17.77 -8.84 -10.98
C CYS A 43 18.97 -7.87 -10.96
N ASP A 44 19.28 -7.26 -12.11
CA ASP A 44 20.38 -6.31 -12.23
C ASP A 44 20.07 -4.97 -11.54
N ASN A 45 18.78 -4.63 -11.40
CA ASN A 45 18.29 -3.37 -10.81
C ASN A 45 17.45 -3.54 -9.52
N CYS A 46 17.46 -4.71 -8.86
CA CYS A 46 16.77 -4.89 -7.56
C CYS A 46 17.68 -4.39 -6.43
N GLU A 47 17.31 -3.30 -5.75
CA GLU A 47 18.06 -2.76 -4.61
C GLU A 47 18.22 -3.79 -3.47
N TRP A 48 17.28 -4.74 -3.37
CA TRP A 48 17.24 -5.78 -2.36
C TRP A 48 18.09 -7.01 -2.69
N ARG A 49 18.82 -7.02 -3.82
CA ARG A 49 19.57 -8.20 -4.31
C ARG A 49 20.61 -8.75 -3.34
N TYR A 50 21.06 -7.94 -2.37
CA TYR A 50 22.02 -8.33 -1.33
C TYR A 50 21.42 -8.42 0.08
N SER A 51 20.11 -8.19 0.24
CA SER A 51 19.42 -8.25 1.53
C SER A 51 18.80 -9.62 1.73
N PHE A 52 19.64 -10.62 2.02
CA PHE A 52 19.24 -12.03 2.12
C PHE A 52 18.07 -12.27 3.09
N ASP A 53 18.10 -11.64 4.27
CA ASP A 53 17.05 -11.76 5.28
C ASP A 53 15.71 -11.22 4.78
N ILE A 54 15.75 -10.14 3.99
CA ILE A 54 14.57 -9.57 3.35
C ILE A 54 14.06 -10.55 2.30
N LEU A 55 14.91 -11.07 1.41
CA LEU A 55 14.49 -11.96 0.32
C LEU A 55 13.94 -13.31 0.81
N GLN A 56 14.53 -13.91 1.85
CA GLN A 56 14.10 -15.22 2.38
C GLN A 56 12.94 -15.14 3.38
N SER A 57 12.59 -13.95 3.87
CA SER A 57 11.52 -13.80 4.85
C SER A 57 10.18 -14.28 4.30
N ALA A 58 9.50 -15.15 5.05
CA ALA A 58 8.13 -15.57 4.75
C ALA A 58 7.07 -14.51 5.13
N ARG A 59 7.49 -13.39 5.72
CA ARG A 59 6.61 -12.31 6.18
C ARG A 59 6.37 -11.29 5.06
N PRO A 60 5.19 -10.64 5.05
CA PRO A 60 4.96 -9.45 4.23
C PRO A 60 6.06 -8.42 4.47
N LYS A 61 6.61 -7.82 3.42
CA LYS A 61 7.72 -6.86 3.54
C LYS A 61 7.51 -5.58 2.74
N TRP A 62 6.57 -5.61 1.79
CA TRP A 62 6.22 -4.44 0.98
C TRP A 62 4.74 -4.43 0.59
N ILE A 63 4.23 -3.27 0.18
CA ILE A 63 2.92 -3.13 -0.51
C ILE A 63 3.22 -2.73 -1.95
N PRO A 64 2.91 -3.56 -2.96
CA PRO A 64 3.16 -3.17 -4.34
C PRO A 64 2.27 -2.00 -4.78
N THR A 65 2.80 -1.09 -5.60
CA THR A 65 2.11 0.15 -6.04
C THR A 65 1.31 -0.01 -7.33
N TYR A 66 1.25 -1.23 -7.87
CA TYR A 66 0.48 -1.62 -9.04
C TYR A 66 -0.64 -2.60 -8.66
N ARG A 67 -1.67 -2.75 -9.49
CA ARG A 67 -2.71 -3.77 -9.33
C ARG A 67 -2.27 -5.12 -9.89
N GLU A 68 -1.78 -5.10 -11.13
CA GLU A 68 -1.31 -6.28 -11.85
C GLU A 68 0.00 -5.95 -12.57
N MET A 69 0.88 -6.94 -12.66
CA MET A 69 2.12 -6.88 -13.43
C MET A 69 2.30 -8.18 -14.22
N LYS A 70 2.53 -8.04 -15.53
CA LYS A 70 2.92 -9.15 -16.41
C LYS A 70 4.42 -9.11 -16.63
N PHE A 71 5.07 -10.25 -16.42
CA PHE A 71 6.52 -10.40 -16.59
C PHE A 71 6.84 -10.89 -18.00
N GLU A 72 8.05 -10.60 -18.47
CA GLU A 72 8.50 -10.98 -19.82
C GLU A 72 8.51 -12.51 -20.02
N ASP A 73 8.68 -13.28 -18.94
CA ASP A 73 8.68 -14.74 -18.96
C ASP A 73 7.27 -15.36 -18.93
N GLY A 74 6.22 -14.53 -19.03
CA GLY A 74 4.83 -14.96 -19.07
C GLY A 74 4.21 -15.22 -17.69
N ARG A 75 4.94 -15.02 -16.59
CA ARG A 75 4.33 -14.97 -15.25
C ARG A 75 3.47 -13.71 -15.13
N GLU A 76 2.49 -13.77 -14.25
CA GLU A 76 1.65 -12.63 -13.88
C GLU A 76 1.59 -12.53 -12.35
N HIS A 77 1.51 -11.31 -11.85
CA HIS A 77 1.32 -11.03 -10.44
C HIS A 77 0.14 -10.07 -10.26
N ILE A 78 -0.82 -10.49 -9.45
CA ILE A 78 -1.97 -9.68 -9.03
C ILE A 78 -1.82 -9.42 -7.55
N THR A 79 -1.93 -8.17 -7.14
CA THR A 79 -1.65 -7.80 -5.77
C THR A 79 -2.72 -8.26 -4.79
N LYS A 80 -2.32 -8.46 -3.55
CA LYS A 80 -3.25 -8.80 -2.47
C LYS A 80 -4.27 -7.70 -2.22
N TRP A 81 -3.83 -6.44 -2.24
CA TRP A 81 -4.71 -5.30 -1.98
C TRP A 81 -5.75 -5.11 -3.07
N SER A 82 -5.51 -5.55 -4.32
CA SER A 82 -6.50 -5.39 -5.38
C SER A 82 -7.77 -6.19 -5.13
N GLY A 83 -7.72 -7.24 -4.28
CA GLY A 83 -8.90 -8.01 -3.87
C GLY A 83 -9.88 -7.24 -2.98
N ILE A 84 -9.52 -6.03 -2.54
CA ILE A 84 -10.45 -5.09 -1.88
C ILE A 84 -11.45 -4.53 -2.90
N PHE A 85 -11.01 -4.41 -4.15
CA PHE A 85 -11.83 -3.95 -5.26
C PHE A 85 -12.51 -5.16 -5.90
N GLY A 86 -13.78 -5.03 -6.29
CA GLY A 86 -14.47 -6.05 -7.06
C GLY A 86 -13.94 -6.06 -8.49
N GLU A 87 -14.55 -5.25 -9.33
CA GLU A 87 -14.16 -5.11 -10.75
C GLU A 87 -13.05 -4.06 -10.96
N GLU A 88 -12.45 -4.05 -12.15
CA GLU A 88 -11.46 -3.02 -12.52
C GLU A 88 -12.14 -1.66 -12.69
N GLY A 89 -11.58 -0.61 -12.08
CA GLY A 89 -12.15 0.74 -12.10
C GLY A 89 -13.33 0.96 -11.14
N GLU A 90 -13.77 -0.06 -10.40
CA GLU A 90 -14.79 0.09 -9.36
C GLU A 90 -14.27 0.98 -8.23
N ALA A 91 -15.07 1.98 -7.85
CA ALA A 91 -14.78 2.86 -6.72
C ALA A 91 -15.35 2.26 -5.44
N ILE A 92 -14.54 2.22 -4.38
CA ILE A 92 -14.96 1.75 -3.06
C ILE A 92 -15.04 2.92 -2.08
N THR A 93 -16.00 2.87 -1.17
CA THR A 93 -16.14 3.82 -0.06
C THR A 93 -15.21 3.44 1.11
N LYS A 94 -15.18 4.28 2.15
CA LYS A 94 -14.46 3.98 3.38
C LYS A 94 -15.02 2.74 4.07
N GLU A 95 -16.34 2.59 4.06
CA GLU A 95 -17.06 1.46 4.65
C GLU A 95 -16.71 0.16 3.93
N ASP A 96 -16.71 0.18 2.59
CA ASP A 96 -16.29 -0.96 1.76
C ASP A 96 -14.81 -1.31 2.02
N PHE A 97 -13.94 -0.30 2.08
CA PHE A 97 -12.53 -0.50 2.39
C PHE A 97 -12.34 -1.15 3.76
N ALA A 98 -13.04 -0.69 4.80
CA ALA A 98 -12.96 -1.26 6.14
C ALA A 98 -13.42 -2.72 6.17
N GLU A 99 -14.56 -3.01 5.54
CA GLU A 99 -15.11 -4.37 5.43
C GLU A 99 -14.12 -5.29 4.70
N LYS A 100 -13.72 -4.93 3.50
CA LYS A 100 -12.86 -5.78 2.64
C LYS A 100 -11.45 -5.92 3.16
N LEU A 101 -10.90 -4.88 3.78
CA LEU A 101 -9.62 -4.99 4.48
C LEU A 101 -9.73 -6.00 5.65
N SER A 102 -10.85 -6.05 6.37
CA SER A 102 -11.02 -7.01 7.47
C SER A 102 -11.08 -8.47 6.99
N GLU A 103 -11.55 -8.71 5.77
CA GLU A 103 -11.60 -10.03 5.11
C GLU A 103 -10.22 -10.50 4.67
N LEU A 104 -9.28 -9.58 4.40
CA LEU A 104 -7.91 -9.95 4.06
C LEU A 104 -7.21 -10.59 5.27
N LYS A 105 -6.59 -11.75 5.02
CA LYS A 105 -5.77 -12.44 6.01
C LYS A 105 -4.66 -11.52 6.52
N PHE A 106 -4.57 -11.35 7.83
CA PHE A 106 -3.40 -10.71 8.44
C PHE A 106 -2.21 -11.68 8.48
N ASP A 107 -1.06 -11.22 8.01
CA ASP A 107 0.23 -11.84 8.22
C ASP A 107 1.18 -10.83 8.86
N MET A 108 1.88 -11.22 9.94
CA MET A 108 2.75 -10.30 10.67
C MET A 108 3.89 -9.80 9.76
N PRO A 109 3.98 -8.50 9.44
CA PRO A 109 4.94 -8.00 8.46
C PRO A 109 6.36 -7.88 9.02
N LEU A 110 7.36 -7.96 8.16
CA LEU A 110 8.76 -7.66 8.44
C LEU A 110 8.93 -6.13 8.58
N GLY A 111 9.74 -5.69 9.53
CA GLY A 111 9.99 -4.26 9.77
C GLY A 111 9.59 -3.81 11.19
N PRO A 112 8.30 -3.88 11.57
CA PRO A 112 7.87 -3.40 12.88
C PRO A 112 8.51 -4.20 14.02
N SER A 113 8.80 -3.51 15.12
CA SER A 113 9.32 -4.14 16.33
C SER A 113 8.23 -4.96 17.04
N GLY A 114 8.59 -6.17 17.48
CA GLY A 114 7.69 -7.05 18.24
C GLY A 114 6.92 -8.07 17.39
N PHE A 115 5.92 -8.69 18.01
CA PHE A 115 5.09 -9.71 17.39
C PHE A 115 3.64 -9.56 17.85
N MET A 116 2.70 -9.71 16.92
CA MET A 116 1.27 -9.72 17.20
C MET A 116 0.65 -11.05 16.80
N THR A 117 -0.21 -11.56 17.67
CA THR A 117 -1.08 -12.70 17.36
C THR A 117 -2.24 -12.25 16.47
N ALA A 118 -2.88 -13.19 15.79
CA ALA A 118 -4.08 -12.91 14.99
C ALA A 118 -5.20 -12.21 15.80
N LYS A 119 -5.32 -12.52 17.09
CA LYS A 119 -6.30 -11.88 17.99
C LYS A 119 -5.99 -10.42 18.28
N GLN A 120 -4.72 -10.04 18.29
CA GLN A 120 -4.29 -8.65 18.50
C GLN A 120 -4.38 -7.83 17.21
N ALA A 121 -4.53 -8.49 16.05
CA ALA A 121 -4.55 -7.87 14.73
C ALA A 121 -5.94 -7.40 14.28
N GLU A 122 -6.87 -7.20 15.22
CA GLU A 122 -8.17 -6.57 14.96
C GLU A 122 -7.96 -5.10 14.58
N LEU A 123 -8.54 -4.69 13.45
CA LEU A 123 -8.36 -3.35 12.88
C LEU A 123 -9.00 -2.29 13.78
N SER A 124 -8.27 -1.24 14.10
CA SER A 124 -8.85 -0.03 14.67
C SER A 124 -9.52 0.81 13.60
N GLN A 125 -10.64 1.44 13.94
CA GLN A 125 -11.36 2.33 13.03
C GLN A 125 -10.47 3.53 12.64
N GLU A 126 -9.71 4.06 13.59
CA GLU A 126 -8.85 5.21 13.42
C GLU A 126 -7.74 4.96 12.38
N ALA A 127 -7.10 3.78 12.42
CA ALA A 127 -6.06 3.44 11.45
C ALA A 127 -6.62 3.16 10.05
N VAL A 128 -7.77 2.49 9.98
CA VAL A 128 -8.45 2.24 8.69
C VAL A 128 -8.86 3.56 8.06
N GLU A 129 -9.44 4.48 8.85
CA GLU A 129 -9.82 5.81 8.38
C GLU A 129 -8.62 6.65 7.97
N ALA A 130 -7.54 6.65 8.76
CA ALA A 130 -6.32 7.37 8.41
C ALA A 130 -5.73 6.88 7.07
N VAL A 131 -5.62 5.56 6.89
CA VAL A 131 -5.11 4.97 5.65
C VAL A 131 -6.03 5.26 4.47
N PHE A 132 -7.35 5.09 4.64
CA PHE A 132 -8.30 5.41 3.57
C PHE A 132 -8.22 6.88 3.18
N ASN A 133 -8.22 7.80 4.16
CA ASN A 133 -8.13 9.24 3.91
C ASN A 133 -6.83 9.62 3.20
N LYS A 134 -5.70 8.98 3.53
CA LYS A 134 -4.42 9.18 2.82
C LYS A 134 -4.53 8.74 1.35
N LEU A 135 -5.15 7.58 1.09
CA LEU A 135 -5.26 7.00 -0.25
C LEU A 135 -6.38 7.62 -1.10
N SER A 136 -7.44 8.14 -0.49
CA SER A 136 -8.53 8.85 -1.18
C SER A 136 -8.27 10.35 -1.28
N ARG A 137 -7.30 10.88 -0.52
CA ARG A 137 -7.07 12.32 -0.28
C ARG A 137 -8.30 13.03 0.28
N GLY A 138 -8.94 12.37 1.25
CA GLY A 138 -10.15 12.88 1.89
C GLY A 138 -11.40 12.87 1.00
N LYS A 139 -11.37 12.19 -0.15
CA LYS A 139 -12.56 11.90 -0.94
C LYS A 139 -13.36 10.76 -0.32
N ASP A 140 -14.65 10.70 -0.62
CA ASP A 140 -15.57 9.68 -0.10
C ASP A 140 -15.34 8.29 -0.74
N SER A 141 -14.66 8.23 -1.88
CA SER A 141 -14.37 7.00 -2.60
C SER A 141 -13.01 7.03 -3.30
N VAL A 142 -12.46 5.85 -3.58
CA VAL A 142 -11.21 5.68 -4.34
C VAL A 142 -11.34 4.50 -5.30
N THR A 143 -10.82 4.62 -6.51
CA THR A 143 -10.67 3.48 -7.44
C THR A 143 -9.35 2.76 -7.22
N ASP A 144 -9.23 1.53 -7.70
CA ASP A 144 -7.99 0.75 -7.70
C ASP A 144 -6.80 1.49 -8.36
N ARG A 145 -7.05 2.17 -9.47
CA ARG A 145 -6.04 2.98 -10.17
C ARG A 145 -5.56 4.14 -9.29
N GLN A 146 -6.50 4.85 -8.66
CA GLN A 146 -6.16 5.94 -7.73
C GLN A 146 -5.39 5.42 -6.52
N PHE A 147 -5.81 4.26 -5.98
CA PHE A 147 -5.16 3.60 -4.86
C PHE A 147 -3.69 3.27 -5.18
N GLY A 148 -3.43 2.59 -6.30
CA GLY A 148 -2.07 2.28 -6.75
C GLY A 148 -1.23 3.53 -7.00
N MET A 149 -1.81 4.56 -7.64
CA MET A 149 -1.15 5.85 -7.84
C MET A 149 -0.77 6.53 -6.52
N ARG A 150 -1.62 6.48 -5.49
CA ARG A 150 -1.29 7.05 -4.17
C ARG A 150 -0.23 6.25 -3.44
N LEU A 151 -0.29 4.92 -3.49
CA LEU A 151 0.80 4.10 -2.96
C LEU A 151 2.13 4.46 -3.64
N LYS A 152 2.13 4.69 -4.97
CA LYS A 152 3.33 5.13 -5.70
C LYS A 152 3.85 6.48 -5.21
N LYS A 153 2.97 7.44 -4.91
CA LYS A 153 3.36 8.75 -4.38
C LYS A 153 3.94 8.70 -2.97
N MET A 154 3.66 7.65 -2.21
CA MET A 154 4.25 7.43 -0.87
C MET A 154 5.68 6.86 -0.95
N VAL A 155 6.16 6.44 -2.13
CA VAL A 155 7.52 5.90 -2.30
C VAL A 155 8.52 7.06 -2.25
N PRO A 156 9.59 6.98 -1.43
CA PRO A 156 10.58 8.04 -1.35
C PRO A 156 11.18 8.43 -2.71
N PRO A 157 11.45 9.73 -2.95
CA PRO A 157 12.03 10.21 -4.20
C PRO A 157 13.36 9.53 -4.55
N GLY A 158 13.55 9.21 -5.82
CA GLY A 158 14.77 8.56 -6.31
C GLY A 158 14.80 7.04 -6.14
N MET A 159 13.75 6.45 -5.57
CA MET A 159 13.54 4.99 -5.59
C MET A 159 12.61 4.63 -6.75
N ASP A 160 13.08 3.81 -7.70
CA ASP A 160 12.28 3.30 -8.81
C ASP A 160 11.49 2.04 -8.39
N ASN A 161 11.03 2.04 -7.14
CA ASN A 161 10.42 0.88 -6.52
C ASN A 161 8.95 0.76 -6.91
N THR A 162 8.58 -0.45 -7.27
CA THR A 162 7.19 -0.85 -7.53
C THR A 162 6.44 -1.22 -6.25
N GLY A 163 6.93 -0.78 -5.07
CA GLY A 163 6.32 -1.07 -3.77
C GLY A 163 6.86 -0.21 -2.61
N LEU A 164 6.07 -0.15 -1.54
CA LEU A 164 6.37 0.54 -0.28
C LEU A 164 6.86 -0.44 0.78
N MET A 165 8.04 -0.22 1.37
CA MET A 165 8.47 -0.99 2.54
C MET A 165 7.72 -0.53 3.79
N TRP A 166 7.81 -1.31 4.88
CA TRP A 166 7.20 -0.94 6.16
C TRP A 166 7.57 0.48 6.62
N THR A 167 8.86 0.82 6.55
CA THR A 167 9.38 2.12 6.97
C THR A 167 8.81 3.26 6.13
N ASP A 168 8.68 3.05 4.82
CA ASP A 168 8.16 4.06 3.89
C ASP A 168 6.67 4.29 4.15
N PHE A 169 5.93 3.19 4.35
CA PHE A 169 4.50 3.25 4.66
C PHE A 169 4.25 4.02 5.96
N VAL A 170 4.95 3.69 7.05
CA VAL A 170 4.76 4.38 8.33
C VAL A 170 5.16 5.84 8.26
N CYS A 171 6.29 6.16 7.61
CA CYS A 171 6.72 7.54 7.42
C CYS A 171 5.64 8.34 6.69
N ALA A 172 5.16 7.83 5.55
CA ALA A 172 4.11 8.48 4.77
C ALA A 172 2.78 8.63 5.53
N MET A 173 2.44 7.68 6.42
CA MET A 173 1.25 7.77 7.28
C MET A 173 1.39 8.76 8.44
N GLN A 174 2.61 9.09 8.83
CA GLN A 174 2.92 10.03 9.91
C GLN A 174 3.19 11.46 9.40
N GLU A 175 3.45 11.63 8.11
CA GLU A 175 3.62 12.94 7.47
C GLU A 175 2.29 13.71 7.40
N GLU A 176 2.29 14.95 7.92
CA GLU A 176 1.15 15.86 7.88
C GLU A 176 0.95 16.42 6.46
N GLY A 177 -0.14 16.01 5.80
CA GLY A 177 -0.68 16.65 4.60
C GLY A 177 0.06 16.32 3.30
N ASP A 178 -0.63 15.67 2.36
CA ASP A 178 -0.24 15.72 0.95
C ASP A 178 -0.74 17.05 0.39
N GLU A 179 0.16 17.88 -0.16
CA GLU A 179 -0.24 19.06 -0.92
C GLU A 179 -1.27 18.67 -1.98
N ALA A 180 -2.34 19.46 -2.06
CA ALA A 180 -3.45 19.25 -2.97
C ALA A 180 -3.02 19.52 -4.43
N GLU A 181 -2.12 18.72 -5.01
CA GLU A 181 -1.89 18.74 -6.45
C GLU A 181 -3.15 18.24 -7.18
N GLU A 182 -3.70 19.12 -8.04
CA GLU A 182 -4.79 18.85 -8.97
C GLU A 182 -4.34 17.77 -9.95
N GLU A 183 -5.09 16.67 -10.06
CA GLU A 183 -4.86 15.70 -11.12
C GLU A 183 -5.48 16.25 -12.41
N GLU A 184 -4.64 16.55 -13.40
CA GLU A 184 -5.13 16.74 -14.77
C GLU A 184 -5.82 15.45 -15.22
N GLU A 185 -7.13 15.51 -15.46
CA GLU A 185 -7.85 14.49 -16.20
C GLU A 185 -7.24 14.38 -17.60
N GLU A 186 -6.31 13.45 -17.82
CA GLU A 186 -6.02 12.99 -19.17
C GLU A 186 -7.25 12.23 -19.69
N GLY A 187 -8.20 13.00 -20.23
CA GLY A 187 -9.23 12.54 -21.14
C GLY A 187 -8.57 11.97 -22.38
N GLY A 188 -8.28 10.66 -22.35
CA GLY A 188 -7.87 9.90 -23.51
C GLY A 188 -9.03 9.79 -24.51
N ALA A 189 -9.14 10.78 -25.39
CA ALA A 189 -9.96 10.66 -26.58
C ALA A 189 -9.42 9.52 -27.48
N PRO A 190 -10.28 8.70 -28.10
CA PRO A 190 -9.82 7.69 -29.04
C PRO A 190 -9.26 8.39 -30.28
N ARG A 191 -8.00 8.10 -30.62
CA ARG A 191 -7.43 8.49 -31.91
C ARG A 191 -8.15 7.69 -32.99
N THR A 192 -8.96 8.38 -33.77
CA THR A 192 -9.51 7.93 -35.07
C THR A 192 -8.42 7.77 -36.10
#